data_AF-A0A0D0CJI4-F1
#
_entry.id   AF-A0A0D0CJI4-F1
#
_cell.length_a   1.000
_cell.length_b   1.000
_cell.length_c   1.000
_cell.angle_alpha   90.00
_cell.angle_beta   90.00
_cell.angle_gamma   90.00
#
_symmetry.space_group_name_H-M   'P 1'
#
loop_
_entity.id
_entity.type
_entity.pdbx_description
1 polymer ?
#
loop_
_entity_poly.entity_id
_entity_poly.type
_entity_poly.pdbx_seq_one_letter_code
_entity_poly.pdbx_strand_id
1 'polypeptide(L)' 'LVPKYIGLYKIQGIVGESSCHIDLPLHLWKQGVHDVFHASLLHIHVPNDD' A
#
# COMPACT_ATOMS: atom_id res chain seq x y z
N LEU A 1 5.66 -19.46 3.67
CA LEU A 1 6.25 -18.11 3.86
C LEU A 1 5.15 -17.11 3.57
N VAL A 2 4.75 -16.30 4.55
CA VAL A 2 3.75 -15.24 4.33
C VAL A 2 4.51 -14.03 3.78
N PRO A 3 4.07 -13.39 2.69
CA PRO A 3 4.76 -12.24 2.14
C PRO A 3 4.77 -11.10 3.16
N LYS A 4 5.95 -10.51 3.39
CA LYS A 4 6.13 -9.36 4.29
C LYS A 4 5.57 -8.07 3.69
N TYR A 5 5.49 -7.99 2.36
CA TYR A 5 4.97 -6.85 1.60
C TYR A 5 4.11 -7.37 0.45
N ILE A 6 3.08 -6.62 0.07
CA ILE A 6 2.17 -6.97 -1.02
C ILE A 6 2.30 -5.89 -2.09
N GLY A 7 2.86 -6.24 -3.25
CA GLY A 7 2.82 -5.44 -4.47
C GLY A 7 3.44 -4.04 -4.39
N LEU A 8 3.48 -3.37 -5.55
CA LEU A 8 3.81 -1.96 -5.68
C LEU A 8 2.53 -1.22 -6.01
N TYR A 9 2.15 -0.28 -5.17
CA TYR A 9 0.93 0.48 -5.36
C TYR A 9 1.20 1.98 -5.26
N LYS A 10 0.42 2.75 -6.01
CA LYS A 10 0.54 4.20 -6.03
C LYS A 10 -0.25 4.78 -4.86
N ILE A 11 0.32 5.78 -4.20
CA ILE A 11 -0.40 6.56 -3.20
C ILE A 11 -1.31 7.53 -3.96
N GLN A 12 -2.63 7.43 -3.76
CA GLN A 12 -3.60 8.34 -4.35
C GLN A 12 -3.71 9.65 -3.57
N GLY A 13 -3.47 9.63 -2.27
CA GLY A 13 -3.54 10.82 -1.43
C GLY A 13 -3.25 10.53 0.04
N ILE A 14 -3.18 11.60 0.83
CA ILE A 14 -3.00 11.55 2.29
C ILE A 14 -4.36 11.86 2.92
N VAL A 15 -4.73 11.08 3.94
CA VAL A 15 -5.96 11.26 4.73
C VAL A 15 -5.58 11.32 6.22
N GLY A 16 -6.03 12.38 6.88
CA GLY A 16 -5.66 12.65 8.27
C GLY A 16 -4.18 13.01 8.44
N GLU A 17 -3.66 12.78 9.64
CA GLU A 17 -2.28 13.18 10.00
C GLU A 17 -1.21 12.22 9.44
N SER A 18 -1.55 10.94 9.29
CA SER A 18 -0.57 9.90 9.01
C SER A 18 -1.10 8.70 8.23
N SER A 19 -2.28 8.80 7.61
CA SER A 19 -2.83 7.74 6.76
C SER A 19 -2.81 8.15 5.30
N CYS A 20 -2.72 7.17 4.40
CA CYS A 20 -2.66 7.39 2.96
C CYS A 20 -3.64 6.44 2.26
N HIS A 21 -4.31 6.95 1.23
CA HIS A 21 -5.03 6.12 0.26
C HIS A 21 -4.03 5.56 -0.75
N ILE A 22 -4.20 4.29 -1.05
CA ILE A 22 -3.40 3.55 -2.01
C ILE A 22 -4.31 3.03 -3.12
N ASP A 23 -3.86 3.07 -4.36
CA ASP A 23 -4.55 2.43 -5.48
C ASP A 23 -4.41 0.91 -5.39
N LEU A 24 -5.28 0.28 -4.59
CA LEU A 24 -5.35 -1.17 -4.48
C LEU A 24 -6.27 -1.79 -5.54
N PRO A 25 -5.88 -2.93 -6.11
CA PRO A 25 -6.71 -3.65 -7.05
C PRO A 25 -7.98 -4.14 -6.36
N LEU A 26 -9.09 -4.08 -7.09
CA LEU A 26 -10.43 -4.45 -6.61
C LEU A 26 -10.50 -5.87 -6.01
N HIS A 27 -9.63 -6.78 -6.45
CA HIS A 27 -9.55 -8.13 -5.88
C HIS A 27 -9.17 -8.14 -4.40
N LEU A 28 -8.31 -7.23 -3.94
CA LEU A 28 -7.92 -7.14 -2.53
C LEU A 28 -9.03 -6.49 -1.69
N TRP A 29 -9.74 -5.53 -2.26
CA TRP A 29 -10.94 -4.96 -1.64
C TRP A 29 -12.02 -6.02 -1.41
N LYS A 30 -12.22 -6.93 -2.38
CA LYS A 30 -13.11 -8.10 -2.25
C LYS A 30 -12.67 -9.10 -1.17
N GLN A 31 -11.40 -9.10 -0.79
CA GLN A 31 -10.87 -9.90 0.33
C GLN A 31 -10.97 -9.17 1.68
N GLY A 32 -11.54 -7.96 1.72
CA GLY A 32 -11.67 -7.15 2.93
C GLY A 32 -10.46 -6.25 3.23
N VAL A 33 -9.55 -6.07 2.28
CA VAL A 33 -8.40 -5.18 2.43
C VAL A 33 -8.80 -3.76 2.02
N HIS A 34 -8.84 -2.85 3.00
CA HIS A 34 -9.09 -1.44 2.74
C HIS A 34 -7.90 -0.77 2.05
N ASP A 35 -8.19 0.29 1.30
CA ASP A 35 -7.22 1.09 0.56
C ASP A 35 -6.52 2.16 1.39
N VAL A 36 -6.83 2.25 2.68
CA VAL A 36 -6.25 3.21 3.62
C VAL A 36 -5.25 2.52 4.53
N PHE A 37 -4.01 3.01 4.52
CA PHE A 37 -2.94 2.51 5.37
C PHE A 37 -2.24 3.63 6.11
N HIS A 38 -1.79 3.35 7.32
CA HIS A 38 -0.92 4.26 8.04
C HIS A 38 0.44 4.34 7.33
N ALA A 39 1.01 5.55 7.21
CA ALA A 39 2.28 5.84 6.54
C ALA A 39 3.45 4.97 7.06
N SER A 40 3.44 4.57 8.33
CA SER A 40 4.44 3.69 8.95
C SER A 40 4.46 2.26 8.38
N LEU A 41 3.39 1.84 7.69
CA LEU A 41 3.30 0.55 7.01
C LEU A 41 3.74 0.62 5.55
N LEU A 42 3.96 1.82 5.02
CA LEU A 42 4.39 2.02 3.64
C LEU A 42 5.91 1.86 3.55
N HIS A 43 6.37 1.19 2.49
CA HIS A 43 7.78 1.08 2.17
C HIS A 43 8.02 1.71 0.80
N ILE A 44 8.98 2.63 0.73
CA ILE A 44 9.43 3.19 -0.56
C ILE A 44 10.07 2.07 -1.37
N HIS A 45 9.55 1.82 -2.56
CA HIS A 45 10.19 0.88 -3.46
C HIS A 45 11.46 1.48 -4.05
N VAL A 46 12.58 0.87 -3.71
CA VAL A 46 13.86 1.12 -4.36
C VAL A 46 14.03 0.03 -5.43
N PRO A 47 14.01 0.36 -6.73
CA PRO A 47 14.35 -0.62 -7.75
C PRO A 47 15.77 -1.12 -7.48
N ASN A 48 16.01 -2.43 -7.59
CA ASN A 48 17.38 -2.93 -7.61
C ASN A 48 18.10 -2.28 -8.79
N ASP A 49 19.19 -1.57 -8.48
CA ASP A 49 20.14 -1.05 -9.46
C ASP A 49 20.82 -2.29 -10.10
N ASP A 50 20.51 -2.56 -11.37
CA ASP A 50 21.17 -3.60 -12.20
C ASP A 50 22.25 -2.94 -13.06
#